data_AF-A0A132B8X5-F1
#
_entry.id   AF-A0A132B8X5-F1
#
_cell.length_a   1.000
_cell.length_b   1.000
_cell.length_c   1.000
_cell.angle_alpha   90.00
_cell.angle_beta   90.00
_cell.angle_gamma   90.00
#
_symmetry.space_group_name_H-M   'P 1'
#
loop_
_entity.id
_entity.type
_entity.pdbx_description
1 polymer ?
#
loop_
_entity_poly.entity_id
_entity_poly.type
_entity_poly.pdbx_seq_one_letter_code
_entity_poly.pdbx_strand_id
1 'polypeptide(L)'
;MQFLAITIASLALGSQVLAAPLTVNGVVTEVVSLPGQAVSTVESVVKRAIDVLSTVNSVESEALALPSTVTTEVSGVVGTVAKRYNNQSMVLTVLSSVSTLKTSVQSDLSTISSTLVSDVTTSIVPTVHFSLLNIMSAVNGTSATVVSSVMSLALPLAAGEVEAVISTIGEVESMVSDIKSTLETLVGSVEADVMGLIAPEVSAVLTLVMPLVSPLTAFAFSVAGTVTGTDAASLLTGAASSLTGVAGDLLSPVGAVLSAL
;
A
#
# COMPACT_ATOMS: atom_id res chain seq x y z
N MET A 1 17.45 -6.59 -24.43
CA MET A 1 16.81 -5.31 -24.09
C MET A 1 17.93 -4.31 -23.84
N GLN A 2 18.30 -3.56 -24.87
CA GLN A 2 19.33 -2.53 -24.83
C GLN A 2 18.62 -1.19 -24.90
N PHE A 3 18.69 -0.35 -23.87
CA PHE A 3 18.61 1.10 -23.98
C PHE A 3 19.15 1.71 -22.67
N LEU A 4 19.83 2.85 -22.82
CA LEU A 4 20.41 3.71 -21.78
C LEU A 4 21.85 3.41 -21.31
N ALA A 5 22.79 3.45 -22.26
CA ALA A 5 24.12 4.00 -22.00
C ALA A 5 24.12 5.46 -22.49
N ILE A 6 23.72 6.40 -21.62
CA ILE A 6 23.94 7.83 -21.89
C ILE A 6 25.36 8.15 -21.43
N THR A 7 26.22 8.16 -22.43
CA THR A 7 27.61 8.58 -22.39
C THR A 7 27.75 9.99 -21.82
N ILE A 8 28.25 10.11 -20.60
CA ILE A 8 28.79 11.36 -20.04
C ILE A 8 30.16 11.57 -20.68
N ALA A 9 30.21 12.12 -21.90
CA ALA A 9 31.48 12.46 -22.56
C ALA A 9 31.57 13.91 -23.06
N SER A 10 30.61 14.78 -22.73
CA SER A 10 30.56 16.13 -23.33
C SER A 10 30.93 17.29 -22.42
N LEU A 11 31.51 17.06 -21.23
CA LEU A 11 31.88 18.13 -20.29
C LEU A 11 33.39 18.26 -20.01
N ALA A 12 34.25 17.79 -20.93
CA ALA A 12 35.71 17.86 -20.77
C ALA A 12 36.43 18.86 -21.70
N LEU A 13 35.70 19.61 -22.54
CA LEU A 13 36.31 20.52 -23.53
C LEU A 13 36.14 22.02 -23.21
N GLY A 14 35.55 22.39 -22.06
CA GLY A 14 35.33 23.79 -21.69
C GLY A 14 36.31 24.38 -20.66
N SER A 15 37.10 23.56 -19.95
CA SER A 15 37.81 24.02 -18.74
C SER A 15 39.24 24.54 -18.95
N GLN A 16 39.76 24.61 -20.18
CA GLN A 16 41.16 24.99 -20.39
C GLN A 16 41.43 26.50 -20.54
N VAL A 17 40.42 27.37 -20.49
CA VAL A 17 40.64 28.83 -20.64
C VAL A 17 40.72 29.57 -19.29
N LEU A 18 40.40 28.92 -18.17
CA LEU A 18 40.23 29.60 -16.87
C LEU A 18 41.24 29.20 -15.77
N ALA A 19 42.41 28.66 -16.13
CA ALA A 19 43.43 28.27 -15.14
C ALA A 19 44.59 29.28 -14.98
N ALA A 20 44.55 30.43 -15.67
CA ALA A 20 45.47 31.52 -15.37
C ALA A 20 44.86 32.42 -14.29
N PRO A 21 45.44 32.51 -13.07
CA PRO A 21 45.03 33.54 -12.13
C PRO A 21 45.30 34.91 -12.75
N LEU A 22 44.25 35.58 -13.19
CA LEU A 22 44.30 36.99 -13.57
C LEU A 22 44.71 37.77 -12.33
N THR A 23 46.02 38.05 -12.24
CA THR A 23 46.61 38.75 -11.10
C THR A 23 46.39 40.24 -11.34
N VAL A 24 45.25 40.77 -10.89
CA VAL A 24 44.85 42.18 -11.06
C VAL A 24 45.87 43.16 -10.46
N ASN A 25 46.73 42.71 -9.54
CA ASN A 25 47.83 43.51 -8.99
C ASN A 25 48.81 44.05 -10.05
N GLY A 26 48.97 43.39 -11.20
CA GLY A 26 49.86 43.87 -12.27
C GLY A 26 49.28 45.03 -13.09
N VAL A 27 47.95 45.15 -13.18
CA VAL A 27 47.27 46.19 -13.97
C VAL A 27 47.29 47.53 -13.25
N VAL A 28 47.33 47.53 -11.90
CA VAL A 28 47.32 48.77 -11.10
C VAL A 28 48.62 49.57 -11.23
N THR A 29 49.76 48.92 -11.55
CA THR A 29 51.07 49.59 -11.59
C THR A 29 51.28 50.44 -12.85
N GLU A 30 50.56 50.19 -13.94
CA GLU A 30 50.70 50.91 -15.22
C GLU A 30 49.82 52.17 -15.32
N VAL A 31 48.84 52.34 -14.42
CA VAL A 31 47.80 53.40 -14.48
C VAL A 31 48.29 54.74 -13.92
N VAL A 32 49.44 54.78 -13.25
CA VAL A 32 49.99 55.96 -12.56
C VAL A 32 50.43 57.08 -13.53
N SER A 33 50.48 56.83 -14.84
CA SER A 33 50.94 57.79 -15.86
C SER A 33 49.81 58.50 -16.64
N LEU A 34 48.54 58.28 -16.28
CA LEU A 34 47.36 58.72 -17.04
C LEU A 34 46.69 59.97 -16.42
N PRO A 35 46.07 60.86 -17.22
CA PRO A 35 45.31 62.01 -16.69
C PRO A 35 44.15 61.55 -15.80
N GLY A 36 43.79 62.31 -14.76
CA GLY A 36 42.89 61.87 -13.69
C GLY A 36 41.51 61.30 -14.09
N GLN A 37 40.96 61.63 -15.27
CA GLN A 37 39.74 61.00 -15.80
C GLN A 37 39.97 59.56 -16.32
N ALA A 38 41.16 59.28 -16.85
CA ALA A 38 41.50 57.93 -17.31
C ALA A 38 41.74 57.00 -16.12
N VAL A 39 42.31 57.50 -15.02
CA VAL A 39 42.49 56.74 -13.77
C VAL A 39 41.14 56.32 -13.17
N SER A 40 40.19 57.24 -13.02
CA SER A 40 38.86 56.93 -12.47
C SER A 40 38.04 55.98 -13.35
N THR A 41 38.19 56.09 -14.67
CA THR A 41 37.57 55.15 -15.62
C THR A 41 38.14 53.74 -15.44
N VAL A 42 39.47 53.62 -15.32
CA VAL A 42 40.12 52.32 -15.10
C VAL A 42 39.72 51.71 -13.76
N GLU A 43 39.69 52.49 -12.68
CA GLU A 43 39.23 52.01 -11.36
C GLU A 43 37.79 51.48 -11.41
N SER A 44 36.89 52.18 -12.11
CA SER A 44 35.50 51.74 -12.26
C SER A 44 35.37 50.43 -13.06
N VAL A 45 36.20 50.24 -14.09
CA VAL A 45 36.25 49.02 -14.90
C VAL A 45 36.81 47.86 -14.08
N VAL A 46 37.87 48.09 -13.31
CA VAL A 46 38.46 47.08 -12.42
C VAL A 46 37.46 46.63 -11.36
N LYS A 47 36.76 47.56 -10.70
CA LYS A 47 35.72 47.22 -9.73
C LYS A 47 34.61 46.38 -10.36
N ARG A 48 34.12 46.78 -11.54
CA ARG A 48 33.12 46.01 -12.28
C ARG A 48 33.63 44.62 -12.67
N ALA A 49 34.91 44.48 -13.03
CA ALA A 49 35.51 43.19 -13.34
C ALA A 49 35.60 42.27 -12.10
N ILE A 50 35.93 42.82 -10.93
CA ILE A 50 35.93 42.08 -9.65
C ILE A 50 34.50 41.64 -9.29
N ASP A 51 33.51 42.52 -9.43
CA ASP A 51 32.10 42.20 -9.16
C ASP A 51 31.60 41.07 -10.08
N VAL A 52 31.94 41.14 -11.38
CA VAL A 52 31.64 40.08 -12.36
C VAL A 52 32.32 38.76 -11.97
N LEU A 53 33.60 38.78 -11.59
CA LEU A 53 34.33 37.57 -11.20
C LEU A 53 33.71 36.92 -9.94
N SER A 54 33.30 37.72 -8.96
CA SER A 54 32.61 37.20 -7.77
C SER A 54 31.27 36.54 -8.12
N THR A 55 30.53 37.13 -9.07
CA THR A 55 29.27 36.58 -9.58
C THR A 55 29.51 35.26 -10.32
N VAL A 56 30.55 35.19 -11.16
CA VAL A 56 30.93 33.97 -11.90
C VAL A 56 31.29 32.84 -10.94
N ASN A 57 32.09 33.10 -9.91
CA ASN A 57 32.46 32.09 -8.91
C ASN A 57 31.25 31.56 -8.11
N SER A 58 30.27 32.43 -7.83
CA SER A 58 29.01 32.03 -7.19
C SER A 58 28.20 31.11 -8.10
N VAL A 59 28.04 31.48 -9.37
CA VAL A 59 27.32 30.67 -10.37
C VAL A 59 28.01 29.32 -10.62
N GLU A 60 29.34 29.30 -10.66
CA GLU A 60 30.09 28.05 -10.82
C GLU A 60 29.88 27.11 -9.63
N SER A 61 29.90 27.64 -8.41
CA SER A 61 29.64 26.86 -7.19
C SER A 61 28.22 26.27 -7.16
N GLU A 62 27.22 27.05 -7.57
CA GLU A 62 25.84 26.56 -7.72
C GLU A 62 25.73 25.50 -8.80
N ALA A 63 26.35 25.72 -9.97
CA ALA A 63 26.36 24.77 -11.07
C ALA A 63 27.02 23.43 -10.71
N LEU A 64 28.08 23.46 -9.90
CA LEU A 64 28.75 22.26 -9.37
C LEU A 64 27.91 21.49 -8.34
N ALA A 65 27.00 22.16 -7.64
CA ALA A 65 26.08 21.53 -6.69
C ALA A 65 24.85 20.88 -7.37
N LEU A 66 24.48 21.34 -8.58
CA LEU A 66 23.32 20.83 -9.31
C LEU A 66 23.33 19.31 -9.52
N PRO A 67 24.43 18.65 -9.95
CA PRO A 67 24.45 17.20 -10.14
C PRO A 67 24.13 16.41 -8.88
N SER A 68 24.63 16.83 -7.70
CA SER A 68 24.33 16.18 -6.42
C SER A 68 22.88 16.39 -6.00
N THR A 69 22.32 17.58 -6.22
CA THR A 69 20.90 17.87 -5.95
C THR A 69 20.01 17.00 -6.84
N VAL A 70 20.27 16.98 -8.15
CA VAL A 70 19.53 16.16 -9.11
C VAL A 70 19.63 14.67 -8.76
N THR A 71 20.82 14.18 -8.39
CA THR A 71 21.00 12.77 -8.00
C THR A 71 20.17 12.42 -6.76
N THR A 72 20.13 13.31 -5.77
CA THR A 72 19.37 13.12 -4.53
C THR A 72 17.86 13.11 -4.80
N GLU A 73 17.37 14.08 -5.58
CA GLU A 73 15.96 14.16 -5.94
C GLU A 73 15.51 12.96 -6.78
N VAL A 74 16.29 12.58 -7.79
CA VAL A 74 16.01 11.40 -8.63
C VAL A 74 15.99 10.13 -7.79
N SER A 75 16.94 9.94 -6.86
CA SER A 75 16.93 8.79 -5.96
C SER A 75 15.68 8.75 -5.07
N GLY A 76 15.21 9.91 -4.60
CA GLY A 76 13.97 10.02 -3.82
C GLY A 76 12.73 9.66 -4.63
N VAL A 77 12.66 10.12 -5.89
CA VAL A 77 11.57 9.77 -6.82
C VAL A 77 11.58 8.27 -7.12
N VAL A 78 12.74 7.69 -7.45
CA VAL A 78 12.88 6.24 -7.72
C VAL A 78 12.43 5.41 -6.51
N GLY A 79 12.83 5.79 -5.29
CA GLY A 79 12.39 5.12 -4.06
C GLY A 79 10.87 5.19 -3.85
N THR A 80 10.26 6.33 -4.18
CA THR A 80 8.80 6.51 -4.08
C THR A 80 8.06 5.66 -5.10
N VAL A 81 8.52 5.63 -6.35
CA VAL A 81 7.94 4.80 -7.42
C VAL A 81 8.05 3.31 -7.07
N ALA A 82 9.18 2.86 -6.55
CA ALA A 82 9.36 1.47 -6.12
C ALA A 82 8.36 1.05 -5.03
N LYS A 83 8.12 1.92 -4.03
CA LYS A 83 7.11 1.70 -2.99
C LYS A 83 5.71 1.60 -3.57
N ARG A 84 5.34 2.51 -4.49
CA ARG A 84 4.04 2.50 -5.18
C ARG A 84 3.82 1.21 -5.96
N TYR A 85 4.82 0.77 -6.71
CA TYR A 85 4.74 -0.47 -7.47
C TYR A 85 4.54 -1.69 -6.56
N ASN A 86 5.30 -1.77 -5.46
CA ASN A 86 5.13 -2.84 -4.47
C ASN A 86 3.73 -2.81 -3.85
N ASN A 87 3.26 -1.64 -3.42
CA ASN A 87 1.92 -1.50 -2.86
C ASN A 87 0.83 -2.00 -3.79
N GLN A 88 0.86 -1.58 -5.05
CA GLN A 88 -0.09 -2.03 -6.06
C GLN A 88 -0.07 -3.56 -6.20
N SER A 89 1.11 -4.17 -6.24
CA SER A 89 1.24 -5.63 -6.32
C SER A 89 0.64 -6.34 -5.10
N MET A 90 0.87 -5.82 -3.89
CA MET A 90 0.35 -6.41 -2.65
C MET A 90 -1.17 -6.24 -2.53
N VAL A 91 -1.70 -5.06 -2.87
CA VAL A 91 -3.16 -4.80 -2.90
C VAL A 91 -3.85 -5.74 -3.89
N LEU A 92 -3.29 -5.93 -5.09
CA LEU A 92 -3.83 -6.87 -6.07
C LEU A 92 -3.77 -8.32 -5.58
N THR A 93 -2.71 -8.69 -4.84
CA THR A 93 -2.57 -10.03 -4.25
C THR A 93 -3.69 -10.28 -3.22
N VAL A 94 -3.94 -9.31 -2.34
CA VAL A 94 -5.04 -9.37 -1.37
C VAL A 94 -6.38 -9.48 -2.08
N LEU A 95 -6.68 -8.59 -3.03
CA LEU A 95 -7.93 -8.58 -3.77
C LEU A 95 -8.18 -9.92 -4.48
N SER A 96 -7.18 -10.45 -5.19
CA SER A 96 -7.30 -11.72 -5.92
C SER A 96 -7.54 -12.90 -4.97
N SER A 97 -6.85 -12.91 -3.81
CA SER A 97 -6.99 -13.97 -2.80
C SER A 97 -8.37 -13.94 -2.15
N VAL A 98 -8.87 -12.75 -1.82
CA VAL A 98 -10.22 -12.56 -1.25
C VAL A 98 -11.30 -12.91 -2.27
N SER A 99 -11.16 -12.53 -3.53
CA SER A 99 -12.12 -12.88 -4.59
C SER A 99 -12.18 -14.40 -4.83
N THR A 100 -11.03 -15.07 -4.82
CA THR A 100 -10.93 -16.53 -4.90
C THR A 100 -11.58 -17.19 -3.69
N LEU A 101 -11.28 -16.68 -2.48
CA LEU A 101 -11.90 -17.15 -1.24
C LEU A 101 -13.41 -17.04 -1.31
N LYS A 102 -13.94 -15.87 -1.67
CA LYS A 102 -15.37 -15.62 -1.80
C LYS A 102 -16.03 -16.64 -2.72
N THR A 103 -15.46 -16.89 -3.89
CA THR A 103 -15.99 -17.86 -4.84
C THR A 103 -16.00 -19.29 -4.26
N SER A 104 -14.93 -19.71 -3.58
CA SER A 104 -14.85 -21.02 -2.95
C SER A 104 -15.89 -21.16 -1.84
N VAL A 105 -15.94 -20.19 -0.92
CA VAL A 105 -16.88 -20.19 0.21
C VAL A 105 -18.32 -20.18 -0.29
N GLN A 106 -18.67 -19.35 -1.28
CA GLN A 106 -20.02 -19.32 -1.85
C GLN A 106 -20.42 -20.65 -2.47
N SER A 107 -19.48 -21.36 -3.11
CA SER A 107 -19.73 -22.70 -3.64
C SER A 107 -20.08 -23.68 -2.52
N ASP A 108 -19.27 -23.76 -1.48
CA ASP A 108 -19.49 -24.67 -0.35
C ASP A 108 -20.75 -24.32 0.47
N LEU A 109 -21.03 -23.04 0.70
CA LEU A 109 -22.26 -22.58 1.37
C LEU A 109 -23.51 -22.94 0.55
N SER A 110 -23.44 -22.87 -0.78
CA SER A 110 -24.53 -23.29 -1.67
C SER A 110 -24.74 -24.80 -1.58
N THR A 111 -23.67 -25.60 -1.52
CA THR A 111 -23.75 -27.04 -1.30
C THR A 111 -24.44 -27.37 0.03
N ILE A 112 -24.05 -26.72 1.13
CA ILE A 112 -24.69 -26.90 2.44
C ILE A 112 -26.18 -26.56 2.35
N SER A 113 -26.50 -25.37 1.83
CA SER A 113 -27.89 -24.89 1.72
C SER A 113 -28.76 -25.84 0.90
N SER A 114 -28.26 -26.33 -0.25
CA SER A 114 -29.00 -27.28 -1.10
C SER A 114 -29.22 -28.64 -0.45
N THR A 115 -28.27 -29.08 0.37
CA THR A 115 -28.36 -30.34 1.11
C THR A 115 -29.44 -30.23 2.18
N LEU A 116 -29.46 -29.12 2.93
CA LEU A 116 -30.45 -28.85 3.98
C LEU A 116 -31.89 -28.75 3.48
N VAL A 117 -32.08 -28.29 2.23
CA VAL A 117 -33.40 -28.30 1.58
C VAL A 117 -33.89 -29.72 1.30
N SER A 118 -32.97 -30.65 1.08
CA SER A 118 -33.28 -32.01 0.60
C SER A 118 -33.39 -33.01 1.74
N ASP A 119 -32.61 -32.85 2.81
CA ASP A 119 -32.56 -33.74 3.97
C ASP A 119 -32.00 -32.98 5.19
N VAL A 120 -32.41 -33.37 6.40
CA VAL A 120 -31.95 -32.78 7.69
C VAL A 120 -31.50 -33.85 8.69
N THR A 121 -31.41 -35.10 8.24
CA THR A 121 -31.02 -36.26 9.05
C THR A 121 -29.51 -36.52 8.96
N THR A 122 -29.04 -37.59 9.60
CA THR A 122 -27.61 -37.97 9.64
C THR A 122 -26.97 -38.22 8.27
N SER A 123 -27.77 -38.42 7.22
CA SER A 123 -27.31 -38.59 5.84
C SER A 123 -26.55 -37.36 5.30
N ILE A 124 -26.83 -36.16 5.82
CA ILE A 124 -26.22 -34.90 5.34
C ILE A 124 -24.81 -34.68 5.90
N VAL A 125 -24.50 -35.33 7.02
CA VAL A 125 -23.29 -35.09 7.81
C VAL A 125 -22.04 -35.13 6.94
N PRO A 126 -21.81 -36.15 6.07
CA PRO A 126 -20.60 -36.20 5.25
C PRO A 126 -20.46 -34.99 4.32
N THR A 127 -21.55 -34.55 3.70
CA THR A 127 -21.55 -33.42 2.77
C THR A 127 -21.29 -32.11 3.50
N VAL A 128 -22.01 -31.85 4.59
CA VAL A 128 -21.86 -30.62 5.38
C VAL A 128 -20.46 -30.55 5.98
N HIS A 129 -19.95 -31.66 6.53
CA HIS A 129 -18.61 -31.77 7.08
C HIS A 129 -17.54 -31.43 6.03
N PHE A 130 -17.64 -32.00 4.83
CA PHE A 130 -16.68 -31.72 3.75
C PHE A 130 -16.71 -30.26 3.29
N SER A 131 -17.90 -29.68 3.13
CA SER A 131 -18.03 -28.27 2.76
C SER A 131 -17.48 -27.32 3.84
N LEU A 132 -17.74 -27.60 5.13
CA LEU A 132 -17.16 -26.80 6.21
C LEU A 132 -15.63 -26.94 6.26
N LEU A 133 -15.08 -28.14 6.03
CA LEU A 133 -13.63 -28.34 5.91
C LEU A 133 -13.01 -27.53 4.77
N ASN A 134 -13.65 -27.49 3.60
CA ASN A 134 -13.18 -26.70 2.47
C ASN A 134 -13.18 -25.20 2.80
N ILE A 135 -14.26 -24.70 3.43
CA ILE A 135 -14.37 -23.32 3.89
C ILE A 135 -13.22 -23.00 4.85
N MET A 136 -12.97 -23.84 5.86
CA MET A 136 -11.88 -23.63 6.82
C MET A 136 -10.52 -23.56 6.13
N SER A 137 -10.24 -24.50 5.22
CA SER A 137 -8.98 -24.53 4.48
C SER A 137 -8.78 -23.27 3.64
N ALA A 138 -9.84 -22.85 2.92
CA ALA A 138 -9.79 -21.65 2.09
C ALA A 138 -9.60 -20.38 2.94
N VAL A 139 -10.37 -20.21 4.02
CA VAL A 139 -10.27 -19.06 4.93
C VAL A 139 -8.89 -18.97 5.56
N ASN A 140 -8.35 -20.08 6.04
CA ASN A 140 -7.02 -20.12 6.67
C ASN A 140 -5.90 -19.77 5.68
N GLY A 141 -5.94 -20.33 4.46
CA GLY A 141 -4.96 -20.02 3.41
C GLY A 141 -4.98 -18.54 2.99
N THR A 142 -6.18 -17.97 2.86
CA THR A 142 -6.34 -16.55 2.52
C THR A 142 -5.93 -15.64 3.68
N SER A 143 -6.27 -15.98 4.93
CA SER A 143 -5.84 -15.21 6.11
C SER A 143 -4.32 -15.07 6.16
N ALA A 144 -3.56 -16.15 5.95
CA ALA A 144 -2.09 -16.10 5.91
C ALA A 144 -1.56 -15.16 4.81
N THR A 145 -2.19 -15.19 3.63
CA THR A 145 -1.82 -14.34 2.49
C THR A 145 -2.15 -12.87 2.75
N VAL A 146 -3.34 -12.61 3.30
CA VAL A 146 -3.81 -11.28 3.67
C VAL A 146 -2.91 -10.66 4.71
N VAL A 147 -2.65 -11.36 5.83
CA VAL A 147 -1.77 -10.88 6.91
C VAL A 147 -0.39 -10.50 6.37
N SER A 148 0.23 -11.40 5.60
CA SER A 148 1.57 -11.17 5.04
C SER A 148 1.61 -9.96 4.10
N SER A 149 0.57 -9.80 3.28
CA SER A 149 0.47 -8.70 2.31
C SER A 149 0.22 -7.36 2.99
N VAL A 150 -0.75 -7.28 3.92
CA VAL A 150 -1.10 -6.00 4.58
C VAL A 150 0.01 -5.50 5.50
N MET A 151 0.78 -6.40 6.14
CA MET A 151 1.93 -6.03 6.95
C MET A 151 3.12 -5.51 6.13
N SER A 152 3.17 -5.83 4.84
CA SER A 152 4.25 -5.43 3.94
C SER A 152 3.95 -4.12 3.18
N LEU A 153 2.72 -3.61 3.28
CA LEU A 153 2.28 -2.40 2.60
C LEU A 153 2.88 -1.14 3.24
N ALA A 154 3.39 -0.24 2.39
CA ALA A 154 3.87 1.07 2.82
C ALA A 154 2.75 2.10 2.69
N LEU A 155 2.56 2.95 3.71
CA LEU A 155 1.61 4.06 3.66
C LEU A 155 2.30 5.38 3.27
N PRO A 156 1.59 6.35 2.65
CA PRO A 156 0.17 6.33 2.26
C PRO A 156 -0.10 5.58 0.96
N LEU A 157 -1.31 5.03 0.82
CA LEU A 157 -1.80 4.42 -0.42
C LEU A 157 -2.25 5.47 -1.46
N ALA A 158 -2.31 5.06 -2.73
CA ALA A 158 -2.83 5.86 -3.83
C ALA A 158 -4.35 5.72 -3.87
N ALA A 159 -5.07 6.66 -4.49
CA ALA A 159 -6.54 6.66 -4.50
C ALA A 159 -7.14 5.33 -4.98
N GLY A 160 -6.67 4.78 -6.10
CA GLY A 160 -7.14 3.49 -6.61
C GLY A 160 -6.77 2.29 -5.72
N GLU A 161 -5.66 2.37 -4.97
CA GLU A 161 -5.30 1.35 -3.98
C GLU A 161 -6.25 1.42 -2.77
N VAL A 162 -6.66 2.62 -2.35
CA VAL A 162 -7.64 2.82 -1.28
C VAL A 162 -9.01 2.26 -1.68
N GLU A 163 -9.47 2.54 -2.90
CA GLU A 163 -10.73 1.99 -3.42
C GLU A 163 -10.72 0.46 -3.45
N ALA A 164 -9.60 -0.14 -3.86
CA ALA A 164 -9.44 -1.60 -3.85
C ALA A 164 -9.50 -2.18 -2.42
N VAL A 165 -8.96 -1.48 -1.41
CA VAL A 165 -9.08 -1.88 -0.01
C VAL A 165 -10.53 -1.83 0.47
N ILE A 166 -11.26 -0.75 0.15
CA ILE A 166 -12.69 -0.63 0.49
C ILE A 166 -13.48 -1.78 -0.15
N SER A 167 -13.26 -2.06 -1.43
CA SER A 167 -13.90 -3.17 -2.14
C SER A 167 -13.59 -4.52 -1.49
N THR A 168 -12.33 -4.76 -1.14
CA THR A 168 -11.90 -6.00 -0.47
C THR A 168 -12.63 -6.20 0.86
N ILE A 169 -12.75 -5.14 1.67
CA ILE A 169 -13.47 -5.21 2.95
C ILE A 169 -14.94 -5.55 2.74
N GLY A 170 -15.59 -4.91 1.76
CA GLY A 170 -16.98 -5.20 1.42
C GLY A 170 -17.19 -6.64 0.92
N GLU A 171 -16.24 -7.20 0.17
CA GLU A 171 -16.29 -8.60 -0.25
C GLU A 171 -16.20 -9.57 0.94
N VAL A 172 -15.29 -9.31 1.87
CA VAL A 172 -15.17 -10.12 3.09
C VAL A 172 -16.42 -9.98 3.97
N GLU A 173 -16.98 -8.78 4.09
CA GLU A 173 -18.20 -8.53 4.86
C GLU A 173 -19.39 -9.33 4.31
N SER A 174 -19.61 -9.26 2.99
CA SER A 174 -20.63 -10.06 2.30
C SER A 174 -20.43 -11.55 2.55
N MET A 175 -19.20 -12.04 2.45
CA MET A 175 -18.90 -13.46 2.67
C MET A 175 -19.14 -13.89 4.13
N VAL A 176 -18.74 -13.08 5.12
CA VAL A 176 -18.99 -13.38 6.54
C VAL A 176 -20.49 -13.37 6.83
N SER A 177 -21.24 -12.47 6.21
CA SER A 177 -22.71 -12.46 6.30
C SER A 177 -23.34 -13.71 5.67
N ASP A 178 -22.84 -14.17 4.52
CA ASP A 178 -23.30 -15.40 3.88
C ASP A 178 -23.03 -16.63 4.78
N ILE A 179 -21.82 -16.72 5.35
CA ILE A 179 -21.46 -17.77 6.32
C ILE A 179 -22.45 -17.74 7.49
N LYS A 180 -22.71 -16.56 8.06
CA LYS A 180 -23.66 -16.40 9.17
C LYS A 180 -25.04 -16.96 8.84
N SER A 181 -25.61 -16.51 7.73
CA SER A 181 -26.95 -16.92 7.29
C SER A 181 -27.04 -18.44 7.12
N THR A 182 -26.05 -19.06 6.47
CA THR A 182 -26.02 -20.52 6.27
C THR A 182 -25.84 -21.26 7.59
N LEU A 183 -24.98 -20.79 8.50
CA LEU A 183 -24.78 -21.45 9.79
C LEU A 183 -26.00 -21.30 10.71
N GLU A 184 -26.67 -20.16 10.74
CA GLU A 184 -27.94 -19.97 11.46
C GLU A 184 -29.03 -20.92 10.90
N THR A 185 -29.10 -21.08 9.58
CA THR A 185 -30.02 -22.02 8.95
C THR A 185 -29.69 -23.46 9.31
N LEU A 186 -28.42 -23.85 9.23
CA LEU A 186 -27.93 -25.18 9.61
C LEU A 186 -28.32 -25.50 11.06
N VAL A 187 -28.03 -24.58 11.98
CA VAL A 187 -28.34 -24.69 13.41
C VAL A 187 -29.84 -24.76 13.68
N GLY A 188 -30.66 -23.99 12.96
CA GLY A 188 -32.10 -23.96 13.15
C GLY A 188 -32.86 -25.13 12.50
N SER A 189 -32.23 -25.86 11.57
CA SER A 189 -32.96 -26.82 10.70
C SER A 189 -32.64 -28.28 10.95
N VAL A 190 -31.45 -28.62 11.47
CA VAL A 190 -31.03 -30.02 11.65
C VAL A 190 -31.32 -30.53 13.05
N GLU A 191 -31.47 -31.84 13.18
CA GLU A 191 -31.69 -32.50 14.46
C GLU A 191 -30.46 -32.37 15.40
N ALA A 192 -30.69 -32.41 16.71
CA ALA A 192 -29.63 -32.21 17.70
C ALA A 192 -28.46 -33.21 17.56
N ASP A 193 -28.76 -34.48 17.25
CA ASP A 193 -27.73 -35.51 17.04
C ASP A 193 -26.87 -35.21 15.82
N VAL A 194 -27.48 -34.72 14.73
CA VAL A 194 -26.78 -34.30 13.50
C VAL A 194 -25.90 -33.09 13.81
N MET A 195 -26.44 -32.12 14.55
CA MET A 195 -25.70 -30.94 14.98
C MET A 195 -24.50 -31.32 15.85
N GLY A 196 -24.66 -32.25 16.79
CA GLY A 196 -23.57 -32.75 17.62
C GLY A 196 -22.42 -33.36 16.83
N LEU A 197 -22.70 -33.92 15.64
CA LEU A 197 -21.69 -34.49 14.74
C LEU A 197 -20.91 -33.44 13.93
N ILE A 198 -21.51 -32.27 13.65
CA ILE A 198 -20.90 -31.21 12.82
C ILE A 198 -20.49 -29.96 13.60
N ALA A 199 -20.88 -29.87 14.88
CA ALA A 199 -20.53 -28.78 15.78
C ALA A 199 -19.02 -28.47 15.84
N PRO A 200 -18.10 -29.47 15.82
CA PRO A 200 -16.66 -29.20 15.78
C PRO A 200 -16.24 -28.38 14.56
N GLU A 201 -16.76 -28.70 13.38
CA GLU A 201 -16.43 -27.97 12.14
C GLU A 201 -17.06 -26.59 12.10
N VAL A 202 -18.30 -26.43 12.57
CA VAL A 202 -18.94 -25.11 12.69
C VAL A 202 -18.12 -24.22 13.64
N SER A 203 -17.73 -24.74 14.80
CA SER A 203 -16.89 -24.02 15.76
C SER A 203 -15.56 -23.60 15.12
N ALA A 204 -14.90 -24.52 14.41
CA ALA A 204 -13.63 -24.22 13.77
C ALA A 204 -13.75 -23.16 12.67
N VAL A 205 -14.83 -23.15 11.86
CA VAL A 205 -15.11 -22.05 10.92
C VAL A 205 -15.22 -20.71 11.66
N LEU A 206 -15.99 -20.66 12.76
CA LEU A 206 -16.16 -19.44 13.55
C LEU A 206 -14.81 -18.91 14.08
N THR A 207 -13.93 -19.79 14.56
CA THR A 207 -12.61 -19.37 15.06
C THR A 207 -11.70 -18.77 14.00
N LEU A 208 -11.91 -19.09 12.72
CA LEU A 208 -11.08 -18.61 11.60
C LEU A 208 -11.55 -17.27 11.03
N VAL A 209 -12.76 -16.82 11.34
CA VAL A 209 -13.28 -15.53 10.85
C VAL A 209 -12.45 -14.35 11.37
N MET A 210 -12.15 -14.31 12.67
CA MET A 210 -11.41 -13.20 13.27
C MET A 210 -9.97 -13.06 12.77
N PRO A 211 -9.19 -14.16 12.62
CA PRO A 211 -7.88 -14.13 11.96
C PRO A 211 -7.89 -13.57 10.53
N LEU A 212 -9.01 -13.65 9.80
CA LEU A 212 -9.15 -13.02 8.50
C LEU A 212 -9.57 -11.53 8.62
N VAL A 213 -10.54 -11.23 9.49
CA VAL A 213 -11.15 -9.90 9.62
C VAL A 213 -10.22 -8.88 10.28
N SER A 214 -9.59 -9.25 11.39
CA SER A 214 -8.76 -8.34 12.20
C SER A 214 -7.63 -7.65 11.42
N PRO A 215 -6.80 -8.35 10.61
CA PRO A 215 -5.74 -7.69 9.85
C PRO A 215 -6.30 -6.71 8.81
N LEU A 216 -7.44 -7.00 8.18
CA LEU A 216 -8.07 -6.13 7.20
C LEU A 216 -8.63 -4.86 7.84
N THR A 217 -9.31 -4.98 8.97
CA THR A 217 -9.91 -3.82 9.66
C THR A 217 -8.82 -2.93 10.26
N ALA A 218 -7.78 -3.51 10.87
CA ALA A 218 -6.63 -2.77 11.36
C ALA A 218 -5.90 -2.03 10.21
N PHE A 219 -5.75 -2.69 9.06
CA PHE A 219 -5.16 -2.07 7.89
C PHE A 219 -6.03 -0.91 7.37
N ALA A 220 -7.33 -1.10 7.27
CA ALA A 220 -8.28 -0.06 6.84
C ALA A 220 -8.22 1.19 7.73
N PHE A 221 -8.19 1.01 9.05
CA PHE A 221 -8.03 2.12 9.99
C PHE A 221 -6.68 2.84 9.80
N SER A 222 -5.61 2.08 9.56
CA SER A 222 -4.28 2.65 9.30
C SER A 222 -4.27 3.48 8.01
N VAL A 223 -4.86 2.96 6.93
CA VAL A 223 -4.99 3.70 5.66
C VAL A 223 -5.83 4.95 5.86
N ALA A 224 -6.98 4.86 6.56
CA ALA A 224 -7.86 5.99 6.83
C ALA A 224 -7.15 7.12 7.58
N GLY A 225 -6.27 6.76 8.52
CA GLY A 225 -5.40 7.70 9.24
C GLY A 225 -4.41 8.47 8.35
N THR A 226 -4.14 7.98 7.13
CA THR A 226 -3.26 8.68 6.17
C THR A 226 -4.01 9.52 5.14
N VAL A 227 -5.32 9.32 5.00
CA VAL A 227 -6.19 10.07 4.08
C VAL A 227 -7.24 10.89 4.84
N THR A 228 -6.92 11.33 6.05
CA THR A 228 -7.84 12.07 6.94
C THR A 228 -8.43 13.30 6.26
N GLY A 229 -9.72 13.56 6.51
CA GLY A 229 -10.45 14.70 5.93
C GLY A 229 -10.96 14.46 4.50
N THR A 230 -10.86 13.23 3.98
CA THR A 230 -11.44 12.81 2.71
C THR A 230 -12.63 11.87 2.92
N ASP A 231 -13.50 11.76 1.92
CA ASP A 231 -14.59 10.77 1.91
C ASP A 231 -14.06 9.32 1.98
N ALA A 232 -12.85 9.07 1.46
CA ALA A 232 -12.24 7.75 1.54
C ALA A 232 -11.94 7.34 2.99
N ALA A 233 -11.59 8.28 3.87
CA ALA A 233 -11.37 7.98 5.28
C ALA A 233 -12.66 7.52 5.99
N SER A 234 -13.78 8.19 5.74
CA SER A 234 -15.07 7.80 6.32
C SER A 234 -15.58 6.49 5.76
N LEU A 235 -15.39 6.23 4.46
CA LEU A 235 -15.72 4.94 3.84
C LEU A 235 -14.88 3.79 4.42
N LEU A 236 -13.56 3.95 4.57
CA LEU A 236 -12.69 2.93 5.16
C LEU A 236 -13.07 2.61 6.61
N THR A 237 -13.26 3.65 7.43
CA THR A 237 -13.64 3.48 8.84
C THR A 237 -15.03 2.86 8.98
N GLY A 238 -15.99 3.28 8.15
CA GLY A 238 -17.32 2.71 8.07
C GLY A 238 -17.30 1.23 7.67
N ALA A 239 -16.61 0.89 6.57
CA ALA A 239 -16.49 -0.47 6.10
C ALA A 239 -15.80 -1.38 7.13
N ALA A 240 -14.71 -0.92 7.74
CA ALA A 240 -14.00 -1.69 8.78
C ALA A 240 -14.87 -1.93 10.03
N SER A 241 -15.65 -0.92 10.43
CA SER A 241 -16.57 -1.04 11.56
C SER A 241 -17.73 -1.98 11.24
N SER A 242 -18.30 -1.88 10.04
CA SER A 242 -19.37 -2.76 9.56
C SER A 242 -18.91 -4.21 9.54
N LEU A 243 -17.75 -4.49 8.92
CA LEU A 243 -17.16 -5.83 8.90
C LEU A 243 -16.91 -6.39 10.31
N THR A 244 -16.39 -5.57 11.22
CA THR A 244 -16.18 -5.99 12.62
C THR A 244 -17.50 -6.31 13.32
N GLY A 245 -18.54 -5.51 13.06
CA GLY A 245 -19.89 -5.73 13.56
C GLY A 245 -20.47 -7.06 13.07
N VAL A 246 -20.45 -7.29 11.75
CA VAL A 246 -20.94 -8.54 11.13
C VAL A 246 -20.18 -9.76 11.65
N ALA A 247 -18.86 -9.66 11.82
CA ALA A 247 -18.05 -10.73 12.40
C ALA A 247 -18.40 -11.00 13.88
N GLY A 248 -18.61 -9.95 14.68
CA GLY A 248 -19.06 -10.09 16.07
C GLY A 248 -20.46 -10.70 16.18
N ASP A 249 -21.37 -10.27 15.31
CA ASP A 249 -22.74 -10.77 15.22
C ASP A 249 -22.84 -12.20 14.68
N LEU A 250 -21.82 -12.71 14.00
CA LEU A 250 -21.71 -14.13 13.63
C LEU A 250 -21.31 -14.98 14.85
N LEU A 251 -20.34 -14.50 15.64
CA LEU A 251 -19.79 -15.25 16.77
C LEU A 251 -20.77 -15.41 17.94
N SER A 252 -21.62 -14.41 18.17
CA SER A 252 -22.52 -14.39 19.34
C SER A 252 -23.67 -15.43 19.26
N PRO A 253 -24.58 -15.39 18.27
CA PRO A 253 -25.71 -16.32 18.20
C PRO A 253 -25.27 -17.75 17.88
N VAL A 254 -24.40 -17.96 16.88
CA VAL A 254 -23.94 -19.31 16.50
C VAL A 254 -23.07 -19.91 17.62
N GLY A 255 -22.19 -19.10 18.23
CA GLY A 255 -21.37 -19.55 19.35
C GLY A 255 -22.18 -19.91 20.61
N ALA A 256 -23.25 -19.16 20.90
CA ALA A 256 -24.15 -19.47 22.01
C ALA A 256 -24.88 -20.81 21.81
N VAL A 257 -25.36 -21.09 20.60
CA VAL A 257 -26.02 -22.36 20.31
C VAL A 257 -25.04 -23.53 20.39
N LEU A 258 -23.83 -23.38 19.85
CA LEU A 258 -22.80 -24.42 19.96
C LEU A 258 -22.39 -24.70 21.40
N SER A 259 -22.39 -23.69 22.27
CA SER A 259 -22.05 -23.85 23.68
C SER A 259 -23.15 -24.54 24.51
N ALA A 260 -24.35 -24.68 23.95
CA ALA A 260 -25.50 -25.30 24.61
C ALA A 260 -25.73 -26.77 24.24
N LEU A 261 -24.95 -27.29 23.27
CA LEU A 261 -24.94 -28.69 22.84
C LEU A 261 -23.93 -29.50 23.66
#